data_AF-A0AAU0U3E3-F1
#
_entry.id   AF-A0AAU0U3E3-F1
#
_cell.length_a   1.000
_cell.length_b   1.000
_cell.length_c   1.000
_cell.angle_alpha   90.00
_cell.angle_beta   90.00
_cell.angle_gamma   90.00
#
_symmetry.space_group_name_H-M   'P 1'
#
loop_
_entity.id
_entity.type
_entity.pdbx_description
1 polymer ?
#
loop_
_entity_poly.entity_id
_entity_poly.type
_entity_poly.pdbx_seq_one_letter_code
_entity_poly.pdbx_strand_id
1 'polypeptide(L)'
;MTHDGQLLIEVLFVLLPDSVLLDWAGPAQAFRLANQSLGRMGKPPSFAVRAVGPQTEMRSSVGIMLAHIEPLPQTLRHPTWIILVGNTDESFAPLNAAFGLL
;
A
#
# COMPACT_ATOMS: atom_id res chain seq x y z
N MET A 1 19.59 6.99 0.18
CA MET A 1 20.86 7.12 0.93
C MET A 1 20.92 5.98 1.94
N THR A 2 21.87 5.06 1.77
CA THR A 2 22.13 3.93 2.68
C THR A 2 22.83 4.42 3.95
N HIS A 3 22.23 4.21 5.11
CA HIS A 3 22.93 4.26 6.39
C HIS A 3 23.07 2.80 6.87
N ASP A 4 24.29 2.30 7.01
CA ASP A 4 24.64 0.93 7.43
C ASP A 4 24.28 -0.26 6.51
N GLY A 5 24.18 -0.04 5.21
CA GLY A 5 23.98 -1.14 4.23
C GLY A 5 22.60 -1.79 4.25
N GLN A 6 21.68 -1.33 5.10
CA GLN A 6 20.29 -1.75 5.10
C GLN A 6 19.49 -0.84 4.16
N LEU A 7 18.94 -1.40 3.08
CA LEU A 7 18.12 -0.67 2.11
C LEU A 7 16.71 -0.45 2.68
N LEU A 8 16.27 0.81 2.70
CA LEU A 8 14.89 1.16 2.97
C LEU A 8 14.03 0.75 1.76
N ILE A 9 13.01 -0.08 2.01
CA ILE A 9 12.03 -0.51 1.01
C ILE A 9 10.77 0.34 1.17
N GLU A 10 10.33 1.01 0.10
CA GLU A 10 9.02 1.63 0.08
C GLU A 10 7.94 0.57 -0.10
N VAL A 11 6.91 0.58 0.73
CA VAL A 11 5.76 -0.32 0.63
C VAL A 11 4.52 0.52 0.35
N LEU A 12 4.03 0.42 -0.88
CA LEU A 12 2.85 1.15 -1.35
C LEU A 12 1.66 0.21 -1.33
N PHE A 13 0.76 0.39 -0.36
CA PHE A 13 -0.55 -0.27 -0.38
C PHE A 13 -1.49 0.53 -1.27
N VAL A 14 -1.91 -0.06 -2.39
CA VAL A 14 -2.87 0.55 -3.30
C VAL A 14 -4.28 0.26 -2.78
N LEU A 15 -4.94 1.33 -2.36
CA LEU A 15 -6.27 1.36 -1.80
C LEU A 15 -7.26 1.94 -2.81
N LEU A 16 -8.32 1.18 -3.06
CA LEU A 16 -9.44 1.54 -3.93
C LEU A 16 -10.72 1.59 -3.10
N PRO A 17 -11.79 2.27 -3.56
CA PRO A 17 -13.12 2.12 -2.96
C PRO A 17 -13.47 0.64 -2.82
N ASP A 18 -14.05 0.24 -1.68
CA ASP A 18 -14.40 -1.14 -1.35
C ASP A 18 -13.21 -2.11 -1.20
N SER A 19 -11.99 -1.58 -1.03
CA SER A 19 -10.86 -2.40 -0.59
C SER A 19 -11.14 -3.08 0.76
N VAL A 20 -10.72 -4.34 0.86
CA VAL A 20 -10.84 -5.18 2.06
C VAL A 20 -9.89 -4.67 3.13
N LEU A 21 -10.45 -4.07 4.18
CA LEU A 21 -9.68 -3.49 5.27
C LEU A 21 -8.77 -4.53 5.96
N LEU A 22 -9.21 -5.78 6.09
CA LEU A 22 -8.44 -6.85 6.71
C LEU A 22 -7.17 -7.20 5.92
N ASP A 23 -7.26 -7.19 4.59
CA ASP A 23 -6.15 -7.48 3.68
C ASP A 23 -5.09 -6.38 3.71
N TRP A 24 -5.47 -5.14 4.04
CA TRP A 24 -4.54 -4.04 4.28
C TRP A 24 -3.94 -4.06 5.69
N ALA A 25 -4.81 -4.12 6.70
CA ALA A 25 -4.43 -3.91 8.09
C ALA A 25 -3.43 -4.96 8.60
N GLY A 26 -3.60 -6.22 8.20
CA GLY A 26 -2.71 -7.31 8.62
C GLY A 26 -1.26 -7.10 8.16
N PRO A 27 -0.99 -7.05 6.84
CA PRO A 27 0.34 -6.79 6.30
C PRO A 27 0.92 -5.44 6.76
N ALA A 28 0.13 -4.36 6.79
CA ALA A 28 0.61 -3.06 7.26
C ALA A 28 1.09 -3.11 8.73
N GLN A 29 0.41 -3.87 9.58
CA GLN A 29 0.81 -4.09 10.96
C GLN A 29 2.09 -4.94 11.06
N ALA A 30 2.26 -5.95 10.21
CA ALA A 30 3.49 -6.74 10.17
C ALA A 30 4.73 -5.88 9.88
N PHE A 31 4.65 -4.97 8.89
CA PHE A 31 5.75 -4.03 8.59
C PHE A 31 6.04 -3.07 9.75
N ARG A 32 4.99 -2.56 10.42
CA ARG A 32 5.16 -1.69 11.60
C ARG A 32 5.87 -2.44 12.73
N LEU A 33 5.50 -3.68 13.01
CA LEU A 33 6.13 -4.52 14.03
C LEU A 33 7.58 -4.88 13.66
N ALA A 34 7.87 -5.14 12.38
CA ALA A 34 9.23 -5.37 11.91
C ALA A 34 10.14 -4.16 12.18
N ASN A 35 9.68 -2.95 11.82
CA ASN A 35 10.39 -1.71 12.13
C ASN A 35 10.53 -1.46 13.64
N GLN A 36 9.51 -1.77 14.43
CA GLN A 36 9.59 -1.67 15.89
C GLN A 36 10.66 -2.61 16.45
N SER A 37 10.75 -3.84 15.95
CA SER A 37 11.78 -4.81 16.33
C SER A 37 13.19 -4.29 16.00
N LEU A 38 13.38 -3.73 14.80
CA LEU A 38 14.64 -3.08 14.41
C LEU A 38 15.00 -1.93 15.34
N GLY A 39 14.03 -1.06 15.67
CA GLY A 39 14.25 0.04 16.60
C GLY A 39 14.69 -0.43 17.99
N ARG A 40 14.13 -1.54 18.51
CA ARG A 40 14.57 -2.14 19.78
C ARG A 40 16.01 -2.66 19.74
N MET A 41 16.53 -2.98 18.55
CA MET A 41 17.91 -3.39 18.32
C MET A 41 18.84 -2.20 17.97
N GLY A 42 18.34 -0.95 18.03
CA GLY A 42 19.10 0.24 17.64
C GLY A 42 19.35 0.37 16.14
N LYS A 43 18.59 -0.36 15.31
CA LYS A 43 18.71 -0.35 13.85
C LYS A 43 17.70 0.61 13.21
N PRO A 44 18.03 1.19 12.03
CA PRO A 44 17.09 2.00 11.27
C PRO A 44 15.90 1.17 10.76
N PRO A 45 14.75 1.81 10.42
CA PRO A 45 13.64 1.12 9.80
C PRO A 45 14.03 0.56 8.42
N SER A 46 13.48 -0.60 8.07
CA SER A 46 13.67 -1.22 6.75
C SER A 46 12.49 -0.98 5.81
N PHE A 47 11.34 -0.55 6.32
CA PHE A 47 10.12 -0.36 5.53
C PHE A 47 9.55 1.06 5.70
N ALA A 48 9.24 1.73 4.60
CA ALA A 48 8.47 2.96 4.56
C ALA A 48 7.08 2.66 3.99
N VAL A 49 6.08 2.48 4.86
CA VAL A 49 4.73 2.07 4.47
C VAL A 49 3.85 3.29 4.18
N ARG A 50 3.22 3.32 3.00
CA ARG A 50 2.30 4.37 2.57
C ARG A 50 1.02 3.77 2.01
N ALA A 51 -0.10 4.42 2.28
CA ALA A 51 -1.38 4.13 1.65
C ALA A 51 -1.56 5.08 0.46
N VAL A 52 -1.71 4.52 -0.73
CA VAL A 52 -1.84 5.28 -1.98
C VAL A 52 -3.11 4.88 -2.73
N GLY A 53 -3.68 5.80 -3.51
CA GLY A 53 -4.92 5.54 -4.22
C GLY A 53 -5.34 6.69 -5.15
N PRO A 54 -6.43 6.51 -5.91
CA PRO A 54 -6.95 7.52 -6.82
C PRO A 54 -7.74 8.63 -6.10
N GLN A 55 -8.17 8.40 -4.86
CA GLN A 55 -8.94 9.33 -4.05
C GLN A 55 -8.22 9.56 -2.72
N THR A 56 -8.33 10.78 -2.17
CA THR A 56 -7.70 11.14 -0.89
C THR A 56 -8.42 10.56 0.33
N GLU A 57 -9.66 10.13 0.12
CA GLU A 57 -10.49 9.39 1.06
C GLU A 57 -11.24 8.29 0.32
N MET A 58 -11.51 7.17 0.98
CA MET A 58 -12.33 6.10 0.43
C MET A 58 -13.05 5.32 1.53
N ARG A 59 -14.21 4.74 1.18
CA ARG A 59 -14.94 3.81 2.04
C ARG A 59 -14.41 2.40 1.80
N SER A 60 -13.98 1.72 2.86
CA SER A 60 -13.57 0.31 2.82
C SER A 60 -14.78 -0.64 2.73
N SER A 61 -14.53 -1.92 2.43
CA SER A 61 -15.57 -2.95 2.31
C SER A 61 -16.45 -3.14 3.56
N VAL A 62 -15.96 -2.73 4.74
CA VAL A 62 -16.69 -2.77 6.02
C VAL A 62 -17.33 -1.44 6.39
N GLY A 63 -17.39 -0.49 5.45
CA GLY A 63 -18.06 0.80 5.63
C GLY A 63 -17.25 1.85 6.40
N ILE A 64 -16.02 1.55 6.82
CA ILE A 64 -15.14 2.50 7.50
C ILE A 64 -14.53 3.46 6.46
N MET A 65 -14.58 4.76 6.77
CA MET A 65 -13.94 5.80 5.97
C MET A 65 -12.44 5.86 6.31
N LEU A 66 -11.61 5.73 5.28
CA LEU A 66 -10.17 5.94 5.36
C LEU A 66 -9.83 7.27 4.70
N ALA A 67 -9.02 8.08 5.36
CA ALA A 67 -8.58 9.39 4.89
C ALA A 67 -7.05 9.45 4.78
N HIS A 68 -6.55 10.55 4.21
CA HIS A 68 -5.12 10.80 4.00
C HIS A 68 -4.45 9.76 3.09
N ILE A 69 -5.19 9.29 2.09
CA ILE A 69 -4.65 8.43 1.04
C ILE A 69 -3.88 9.31 0.06
N GLU A 70 -2.62 8.97 -0.17
CA GLU A 70 -1.75 9.73 -1.05
C GLU A 70 -1.96 9.32 -2.53
N PRO A 71 -1.70 10.19 -3.52
CA PRO A 71 -1.72 9.77 -4.91
C PRO A 71 -0.61 8.75 -5.20
N LEU A 72 -0.85 7.83 -6.12
CA LEU A 72 0.19 6.92 -6.62
C LEU A 72 1.33 7.75 -7.24
N PRO A 73 2.59 7.55 -6.83
CA PRO A 73 3.72 8.29 -7.37
C PRO A 73 3.93 7.95 -8.85
N GLN A 74 4.24 8.97 -9.66
CA GLN A 74 4.51 8.80 -11.10
C GLN A 74 5.82 8.07 -11.39
N THR A 75 6.74 8.01 -10.42
CA THR A 75 8.05 7.37 -10.57
C THR A 75 8.43 6.65 -9.29
N LEU A 76 9.00 5.43 -9.40
CA LEU A 76 9.55 4.68 -8.28
C LEU A 76 11.08 4.88 -8.25
N ARG A 77 11.59 5.54 -7.20
CA ARG A 77 13.01 5.95 -7.10
C ARG A 77 13.82 5.12 -6.11
N HIS A 78 13.14 4.25 -5.36
CA HIS A 78 13.71 3.36 -4.35
C HIS A 78 13.28 1.92 -4.64
N PRO A 79 13.90 0.91 -4.00
CA PRO A 79 13.31 -0.42 -3.97
C PRO A 79 11.88 -0.31 -3.44
N THR A 80 10.89 -0.65 -4.27
CA THR A 80 9.48 -0.47 -3.93
C THR A 80 8.73 -1.78 -4.08
N TRP A 81 7.91 -2.12 -3.08
CA TRP A 81 6.89 -3.15 -3.15
C TRP A 81 5.52 -2.48 -3.28
N ILE A 82 4.81 -2.85 -4.33
CA ILE A 82 3.42 -2.42 -4.55
C ILE A 82 2.53 -3.58 -4.15
N ILE A 83 1.64 -3.34 -3.20
CA ILE A 83 0.67 -4.31 -2.73
C ILE A 83 -0.71 -3.81 -3.11
N LEU A 84 -1.32 -4.45 -4.11
CA LEU A 84 -2.70 -4.20 -4.47
C LEU A 84 -3.60 -4.91 -3.45
N VAL A 85 -4.39 -4.13 -2.70
CA VAL A 85 -5.28 -4.67 -1.67
C VAL A 85 -6.51 -5.28 -2.33
N GLY A 86 -6.95 -6.43 -1.82
CA GLY A 86 -8.17 -7.09 -2.28
C GLY A 86 -9.37 -6.15 -2.26
N ASN A 87 -10.34 -6.40 -3.13
CA ASN A 87 -11.52 -5.57 -3.29
C ASN A 87 -12.76 -6.48 -3.35
N THR A 88 -13.88 -6.02 -2.78
CA THR A 88 -15.16 -6.76 -2.81
C THR A 88 -16.09 -6.32 -3.95
N ASP A 89 -15.67 -5.34 -4.74
CA ASP A 89 -16.42 -4.88 -5.91
C ASP A 89 -16.36 -5.94 -7.03
N GLU A 90 -17.50 -6.59 -7.23
CA GLU A 90 -17.75 -7.55 -8.32
C GLU A 90 -17.80 -6.86 -9.70
N SER A 91 -17.83 -5.52 -9.74
CA SER A 91 -17.90 -4.71 -10.96
C SER A 91 -16.55 -4.56 -11.67
N PHE A 92 -15.52 -5.31 -11.28
CA PHE A 92 -14.24 -5.34 -11.97
C PHE A 92 -14.44 -5.89 -13.40
N ALA A 93 -14.83 -5.01 -14.32
CA ALA A 93 -14.86 -5.31 -15.73
C ALA A 93 -13.45 -5.77 -16.10
N PRO A 94 -13.28 -6.94 -16.73
CA PRO A 94 -11.96 -7.40 -17.12
C PRO A 94 -11.27 -6.28 -17.94
N LEU A 95 -9.97 -6.06 -17.73
CA LEU A 95 -9.17 -5.03 -18.42
C LEU A 95 -9.42 -4.99 -19.95
N ASN A 96 -9.82 -6.12 -20.51
CA ASN A 96 -10.23 -6.38 -21.88
C ASN A 96 -11.42 -5.51 -22.34
N ALA A 97 -12.30 -5.09 -21.43
CA ALA A 97 -13.48 -4.28 -21.73
C ALA A 97 -13.17 -2.78 -21.77
N ALA A 98 -12.06 -2.34 -21.15
CA ALA A 98 -11.62 -0.94 -21.14
C ALA A 98 -10.67 -0.61 -22.31
N PHE A 99 -9.96 -1.60 -22.84
CA PHE A 99 -9.17 -1.49 -24.06
C PHE A 99 -9.89 -2.16 -25.21
N GLY A 100 -10.83 -1.45 -25.83
CA GLY A 100 -11.45 -1.90 -27.07
C GLY A 100 -10.39 -2.17 -28.15
N LEU A 101 -10.43 -3.38 -28.70
CA LEU A 101 -9.95 -3.79 -30.03
C LEU A 101 -8.56 -3.26 -30.46
N LEU A 102 -7.57 -4.15 -30.41
CA LEU A 102 -6.71 -4.37 -31.58
C LEU A 102 -7.33 -5.49 -32.42
#